data_AF-A0A4Q7MMF4-F1
#
_entry.id   AF-A0A4Q7MMF4-F1
#
_cell.length_a   1.000
_cell.length_b   1.000
_cell.length_c   1.000
_cell.angle_alpha   90.00
_cell.angle_beta   90.00
_cell.angle_gamma   90.00
#
_symmetry.space_group_name_H-M   'P 1'
#
loop_
_entity.id
_entity.type
_entity.pdbx_description
1 polymer ?
#
loop_
_entity_poly.entity_id
_entity_poly.type
_entity_poly.pdbx_seq_one_letter_code
_entity_poly.pdbx_strand_id
1 'polypeptide(L)'
;MYDNKSTIKMIFRNMSNDKYDYRLIKYWENGRPFSDRGVHLMPTQEIVAEQMPGDDILNLIANNICAVCGEINCPHWKKEKSYQDVVGAYRDGAFDKLRRIFKIKYAALHMYDAKKNEELEKINADKEEIKESVKFAADFHKETFEKYGEKAEHLSKSLADKTQGKNVRNVDDALKAYEKYRKDINKKINRKDRDAIATALESIEAGDIANNFKKFSKGLGYTSGAIDFVDWLSELANAVKTDNWRPFFIKTGSIAAGLGATTVAGLAFSVLLGTPVGILGYSLIMASLGALIDDEWIEEAIGLVGI
;
A
#
# COMPACT_ATOMS: atom_id res chain seq x y z
N MET A 1 29.76 8.14 -5.87
CA MET A 1 30.13 8.07 -4.43
C MET A 1 29.09 8.84 -3.65
N TYR A 2 28.12 8.14 -3.06
CA TYR A 2 27.09 8.78 -2.23
C TYR A 2 27.64 8.93 -0.80
N ASP A 3 27.50 10.12 -0.24
CA ASP A 3 27.94 10.43 1.12
C ASP A 3 27.10 9.63 2.14
N ASN A 4 27.72 8.59 2.69
CA ASN A 4 27.08 7.64 3.61
C ASN A 4 26.72 8.29 4.96
N LYS A 5 27.33 9.44 5.30
CA LYS A 5 27.07 10.11 6.59
C LYS A 5 25.71 10.81 6.64
N SER A 6 25.25 11.38 5.53
CA SER A 6 23.96 12.08 5.47
C SER A 6 22.77 11.13 5.54
N THR A 7 22.87 9.96 4.89
CA THR A 7 21.82 8.94 4.90
C THR A 7 21.65 8.32 6.28
N ILE A 8 22.76 8.05 6.98
CA ILE A 8 22.75 7.52 8.35
C ILE A 8 22.13 8.54 9.33
N LYS A 9 22.48 9.83 9.23
CA LYS A 9 21.90 10.89 10.09
C LYS A 9 20.39 11.08 9.90
N MET A 10 19.87 10.87 8.70
CA MET A 10 18.45 11.03 8.38
C MET A 10 17.61 9.90 8.96
N ILE A 11 18.11 8.66 8.94
CA ILE A 11 17.46 7.48 9.52
C ILE A 11 17.28 7.66 11.04
N PHE A 12 18.29 8.18 11.74
CA PHE A 12 18.21 8.40 13.20
C PHE A 12 17.25 9.51 13.63
N ARG A 13 16.89 10.46 12.75
CA ARG A 13 16.08 11.64 13.11
C ARG A 13 14.57 11.37 13.10
N ASN A 14 14.12 10.35 12.38
CA ASN A 14 12.69 10.03 12.20
C ASN A 14 12.17 8.91 13.11
N MET A 15 12.99 8.41 14.05
CA MET A 15 12.65 7.27 14.92
C MET A 15 12.00 7.65 16.27
N SER A 16 11.19 8.73 16.35
CA SER A 16 10.39 9.02 17.54
C SER A 16 8.90 8.91 17.24
N ASN A 17 8.22 8.06 18.02
CA ASN A 17 6.80 7.64 17.98
C ASN A 17 6.72 6.20 17.44
N ASP A 18 6.44 5.14 18.20
CA ASP A 18 5.69 5.01 19.45
C ASP A 18 6.25 3.87 20.32
N LYS A 19 5.99 3.99 21.64
CA LYS A 19 6.15 3.03 22.76
C LYS A 19 7.33 3.14 23.72
N TYR A 20 8.45 3.83 23.44
CA TYR A 20 9.49 4.04 24.47
C TYR A 20 10.16 5.42 24.34
N ASP A 21 9.91 6.28 25.32
CA ASP A 21 10.53 7.60 25.40
C ASP A 21 11.88 7.52 26.12
N TYR A 22 12.97 7.44 25.34
CA TYR A 22 14.34 7.42 25.86
C TYR A 22 14.70 8.67 26.68
N ARG A 23 13.91 9.77 26.63
CA ARG A 23 14.07 10.95 27.49
C ARG A 23 13.78 10.68 28.97
N LEU A 24 13.17 9.52 29.27
CA LEU A 24 12.88 9.06 30.63
C LEU A 24 14.08 8.38 31.32
N ILE A 25 15.14 8.03 30.58
CA ILE A 25 16.37 7.48 31.18
C ILE A 25 17.13 8.62 31.84
N LYS A 26 17.30 8.56 33.17
CA LYS A 26 17.98 9.61 33.94
C LYS A 26 19.35 9.17 34.44
N TYR A 27 19.51 7.89 34.76
CA TYR A 27 20.80 7.34 35.15
C TYR A 27 20.87 5.83 34.89
N TRP A 28 22.08 5.31 34.99
CA TRP A 28 22.40 3.90 34.82
C TRP A 28 22.96 3.35 36.12
N GLU A 29 22.42 2.23 36.59
CA GLU A 29 22.92 1.54 37.78
C GLU A 29 23.11 0.06 37.45
N ASN A 30 24.31 -0.47 37.72
CA ASN A 30 24.68 -1.85 37.37
C ASN A 30 24.35 -2.24 35.92
N GLY A 31 24.47 -1.28 35.00
CA GLY A 31 24.22 -1.49 33.57
C GLY A 31 22.75 -1.50 33.14
N ARG A 32 21.82 -1.10 34.02
CA ARG A 32 20.38 -1.05 33.71
C ARG A 32 19.88 0.40 33.67
N PRO A 33 18.95 0.76 32.77
CA PRO A 33 18.42 2.10 32.67
C PRO A 33 17.30 2.36 33.69
N PHE A 34 17.41 3.48 34.41
CA PHE A 34 16.44 3.89 35.43
C PHE A 34 15.86 5.28 35.16
N SER A 35 14.61 5.50 35.61
CA SER A 35 14.01 6.83 35.69
C SER A 35 14.53 7.63 36.90
N ASP A 36 14.19 8.92 36.98
CA ASP A 36 14.44 9.79 38.15
C ASP A 36 13.86 9.23 39.46
N ARG A 37 12.86 8.36 39.38
CA ARG A 37 12.23 7.70 40.53
C ARG A 37 12.79 6.29 40.82
N GLY A 38 13.89 5.90 40.16
CA GLY A 38 14.50 4.59 40.36
C GLY A 38 13.70 3.41 39.80
N VAL A 39 12.81 3.65 38.83
CA VAL A 39 12.07 2.57 38.17
C VAL A 39 12.94 1.96 37.07
N HIS A 40 13.12 0.64 37.12
CA HIS A 40 13.83 -0.12 36.07
C HIS A 40 12.99 -0.16 34.79
N LEU A 41 13.57 0.28 33.67
CA LEU A 41 12.82 0.57 32.45
C LEU A 41 12.79 -0.56 31.39
N MET A 42 13.31 -1.76 31.67
CA MET A 42 13.25 -2.89 30.71
C MET A 42 12.04 -3.82 30.93
N PRO A 43 11.34 -4.27 29.88
CA PRO A 43 10.33 -5.32 29.99
C PRO A 43 10.97 -6.70 30.16
N THR A 44 10.36 -7.52 31.02
CA THR A 44 10.68 -8.94 31.23
C THR A 44 10.13 -9.80 30.08
N GLN A 45 10.78 -9.81 28.92
CA GLN A 45 10.61 -10.91 27.96
C GLN A 45 11.81 -11.85 28.06
N GLU A 46 11.54 -13.15 28.12
CA GLU A 46 12.53 -14.20 28.27
C GLU A 46 13.54 -14.16 27.12
N ILE A 47 14.77 -13.81 27.45
CA ILE A 47 15.90 -13.86 26.53
C ILE A 47 16.32 -15.34 26.40
N VAL A 48 15.97 -15.98 25.29
CA VAL A 48 16.40 -17.34 24.95
C VAL A 48 17.94 -17.41 25.00
N ALA A 49 18.48 -18.39 25.71
CA ALA A 49 19.81 -18.30 26.29
C ALA A 49 20.97 -18.63 25.33
N GLU A 50 20.70 -19.14 24.13
CA GLU A 50 21.74 -19.74 23.29
C GLU A 50 22.39 -18.86 22.20
N GLN A 51 21.87 -17.68 21.86
CA GLN A 51 22.41 -16.94 20.70
C GLN A 51 23.66 -16.09 21.03
N MET A 52 24.75 -16.33 20.28
CA MET A 52 25.94 -15.47 20.24
C MET A 52 25.67 -14.21 19.39
N PRO A 53 26.46 -13.12 19.55
CA PRO A 53 26.43 -12.01 18.58
C PRO A 53 26.65 -12.53 17.16
N GLY A 54 25.99 -11.93 16.17
CA GLY A 54 26.31 -12.20 14.76
C GLY A 54 27.76 -11.87 14.41
N ASP A 55 28.29 -12.50 13.37
CA ASP A 55 29.69 -12.33 12.93
C ASP A 55 30.05 -10.87 12.61
N ASP A 56 29.07 -10.08 12.17
CA ASP A 56 29.14 -8.65 11.96
C ASP A 56 29.45 -7.87 13.25
N ILE A 57 28.78 -8.17 14.35
CA ILE A 57 29.03 -7.55 15.66
C ILE A 57 30.39 -7.98 16.22
N LEU A 58 30.74 -9.26 16.09
CA LEU A 58 32.06 -9.78 16.49
C LEU A 58 33.19 -9.10 15.71
N ASN A 59 33.00 -8.87 14.41
CA ASN A 59 33.96 -8.16 13.57
C ASN A 59 34.11 -6.68 13.98
N LEU A 60 33.03 -5.99 14.35
CA LEU A 60 33.14 -4.61 14.87
C LEU A 60 33.95 -4.56 16.17
N ILE A 61 33.71 -5.50 17.09
CA ILE A 61 34.46 -5.61 18.35
C ILE A 61 35.93 -5.89 18.10
N ALA A 62 36.25 -6.84 17.22
CA ALA A 62 37.63 -7.18 16.85
C ALA A 62 38.38 -5.98 16.25
N ASN A 63 37.66 -5.09 15.55
CA ASN A 63 38.23 -3.90 14.89
C ASN A 63 38.10 -2.60 15.72
N ASN A 64 37.75 -2.67 17.00
CA ASN A 64 37.54 -1.51 17.89
C ASN A 64 36.53 -0.48 17.36
N ILE A 65 35.51 -0.92 16.62
CA ILE A 65 34.47 -0.07 16.06
C ILE A 65 33.27 -0.06 17.01
N CYS A 66 32.78 1.12 17.37
CA CYS A 66 31.61 1.24 18.23
C CYS A 66 30.33 0.84 17.48
N ALA A 67 29.59 -0.14 17.99
CA ALA A 67 28.34 -0.60 17.39
C ALA A 67 27.18 0.43 17.48
N VAL A 68 27.32 1.45 18.33
CA VAL A 68 26.30 2.49 18.54
C VAL A 68 26.52 3.70 17.62
N CYS A 69 27.75 4.18 17.46
CA CYS A 69 28.04 5.39 16.68
C CYS A 69 28.91 5.15 15.43
N GLY A 70 29.47 3.95 15.24
CA GLY A 70 30.30 3.60 14.08
C GLY A 70 31.73 4.17 14.11
N GLU A 71 32.14 4.90 15.15
CA GLU A 71 33.50 5.42 15.27
C GLU A 71 34.51 4.34 15.67
N ILE A 72 35.61 4.27 14.94
CA ILE A 72 36.79 3.50 15.32
C ILE A 72 37.39 4.15 16.57
N ASN A 73 37.68 3.36 17.61
CA ASN A 73 38.28 3.82 18.86
C ASN A 73 37.45 4.85 19.65
N CYS A 74 36.11 4.81 19.54
CA CYS A 74 35.20 5.72 20.24
C CYS A 74 35.59 5.92 21.74
N PRO A 75 35.86 7.16 22.18
CA PRO A 75 36.32 7.44 23.54
C PRO A 75 35.32 7.06 24.63
N HIS A 76 34.02 7.15 24.33
CA HIS A 76 32.95 6.73 25.23
C HIS A 76 32.88 5.20 25.35
N TRP A 77 33.08 4.51 24.23
CA TRP A 77 33.09 3.06 24.16
C TRP A 77 34.28 2.45 24.92
N LYS A 78 35.48 3.01 24.77
CA LYS A 78 36.72 2.52 25.42
C LYS A 78 36.72 2.62 26.95
N LYS A 79 36.04 3.63 27.49
CA LYS A 79 36.02 3.92 28.93
C LYS A 79 34.95 3.12 29.67
N GLU A 80 34.01 2.52 28.95
CA GLU A 80 32.93 1.75 29.55
C GLU A 80 33.46 0.39 30.01
N LYS A 81 33.38 0.11 31.32
CA LYS A 81 33.91 -1.11 31.93
C LYS A 81 33.39 -2.38 31.26
N SER A 82 32.10 -2.40 30.91
CA SER A 82 31.51 -3.56 30.22
C SER A 82 32.02 -3.78 28.81
N TYR A 83 32.47 -2.74 28.11
CA TYR A 83 33.11 -2.92 26.81
C TYR A 83 34.49 -3.58 26.99
N GLN A 84 35.26 -3.14 27.98
CA GLN A 84 36.53 -3.80 28.32
C GLN A 84 36.30 -5.27 28.73
N ASP A 85 35.21 -5.56 29.43
CA ASP A 85 34.84 -6.93 29.79
C ASP A 85 34.43 -7.78 28.56
N VAL A 86 33.71 -7.20 27.57
CA VAL A 86 33.35 -7.86 26.30
C VAL A 86 34.59 -8.12 25.44
N VAL A 87 35.44 -7.11 25.24
CA VAL A 87 36.68 -7.24 24.46
C VAL A 87 37.66 -8.21 25.12
N GLY A 88 37.79 -8.15 26.45
CA GLY A 88 38.58 -9.09 27.23
C GLY A 88 38.07 -10.51 27.07
N ALA A 89 36.77 -10.74 27.30
CA ALA A 89 36.18 -12.07 27.14
C ALA A 89 36.32 -12.64 25.72
N TYR A 90 36.23 -11.80 24.68
CA TYR A 90 36.47 -12.22 23.29
C TYR A 90 37.94 -12.59 23.04
N ARG A 91 38.90 -11.76 23.49
CA ARG A 91 40.34 -12.01 23.35
C ARG A 91 40.82 -13.24 24.12
N ASP A 92 40.23 -13.48 25.29
CA ASP A 92 40.57 -14.59 26.17
C ASP A 92 39.90 -15.91 25.74
N GLY A 93 39.09 -15.91 24.67
CA GLY A 93 38.32 -17.08 24.24
C GLY A 93 37.24 -17.51 25.25
N ALA A 94 36.87 -16.65 26.18
CA ALA A 94 35.93 -16.92 27.27
C ALA A 94 34.48 -16.72 26.80
N PHE A 95 34.03 -17.54 25.84
CA PHE A 95 32.75 -17.38 25.14
C PHE A 95 31.51 -17.40 26.06
N ASP A 96 31.53 -18.16 27.16
CA ASP A 96 30.43 -18.17 28.13
C ASP A 96 30.33 -16.84 28.92
N LYS A 97 31.48 -16.23 29.21
CA LYS A 97 31.55 -14.91 29.86
C LYS A 97 31.10 -13.82 28.88
N LEU A 98 31.55 -13.92 27.63
CA LEU A 98 31.13 -13.04 26.52
C LEU A 98 29.60 -13.07 26.35
N ARG A 99 29.02 -14.28 26.25
CA ARG A 99 27.56 -14.48 26.11
C ARG A 99 26.79 -13.83 27.26
N ARG A 100 27.24 -13.99 28.51
CA ARG A 100 26.59 -13.37 29.69
C ARG A 100 26.65 -11.85 29.69
N ILE A 101 27.81 -11.25 29.40
CA ILE A 101 27.98 -9.79 29.40
C ILE A 101 27.15 -9.16 28.28
N PHE A 102 27.16 -9.80 27.12
CA PHE A 102 26.42 -9.37 25.94
C PHE A 102 24.90 -9.45 26.17
N LYS A 103 24.40 -10.55 26.75
CA LYS A 103 22.98 -10.72 27.14
C LYS A 103 22.46 -9.62 28.06
N ILE A 104 23.28 -9.11 28.97
CA ILE A 104 22.86 -8.11 29.97
C ILE A 104 22.87 -6.69 29.40
N LYS A 105 23.82 -6.36 28.51
CA LYS A 105 24.04 -4.97 28.06
C LYS A 105 23.72 -4.68 26.60
N TYR A 106 23.72 -5.70 25.73
CA TYR A 106 23.47 -5.58 24.29
C TYR A 106 22.10 -6.15 23.88
N ALA A 107 21.28 -6.65 24.81
CA ALA A 107 19.89 -7.00 24.54
C ALA A 107 19.10 -5.83 23.91
N ALA A 108 19.41 -4.59 24.27
CA ALA A 108 18.84 -3.40 23.64
C ALA A 108 19.25 -3.23 22.15
N LEU A 109 20.44 -3.71 21.76
CA LEU A 109 20.91 -3.71 20.36
C LEU A 109 20.30 -4.86 19.55
N HIS A 110 20.11 -6.04 20.15
CA HIS A 110 19.35 -7.12 19.50
C HIS A 110 17.86 -6.80 19.31
N MET A 111 17.26 -6.09 20.26
CA MET A 111 15.89 -5.57 20.10
C MET A 111 15.84 -4.46 19.02
N TYR A 112 16.93 -3.73 18.81
CA TYR A 112 17.06 -2.75 17.72
C TYR A 112 17.21 -3.43 16.36
N ASP A 113 18.05 -4.47 16.24
CA ASP A 113 18.19 -5.24 15.00
C ASP A 113 16.94 -6.06 14.68
N ALA A 114 16.28 -6.65 15.67
CA ALA A 114 15.01 -7.36 15.48
C ALA A 114 13.89 -6.41 15.03
N LYS A 115 13.77 -5.22 15.64
CA LYS A 115 12.79 -4.21 15.20
C LYS A 115 13.12 -3.61 13.84
N LYS A 116 14.39 -3.33 13.56
CA LYS A 116 14.86 -2.86 12.25
C LYS A 116 14.58 -3.91 11.17
N ASN A 117 14.83 -5.18 11.46
CA ASN A 117 14.54 -6.27 10.54
C ASN A 117 13.03 -6.46 10.36
N GLU A 118 12.23 -6.36 11.43
CA GLU A 118 10.76 -6.39 11.35
C GLU A 118 10.21 -5.22 10.50
N GLU A 119 10.73 -4.00 10.67
CA GLU A 119 10.36 -2.84 9.85
C GLU A 119 10.84 -3.00 8.40
N LEU A 120 12.04 -3.52 8.17
CA LEU A 120 12.56 -3.78 6.83
C LEU A 120 11.78 -4.89 6.13
N GLU A 121 11.37 -5.93 6.85
CA GLU A 121 10.48 -6.99 6.37
C GLU A 121 9.11 -6.42 6.00
N LYS A 122 8.52 -5.54 6.83
CA LYS A 122 7.29 -4.82 6.49
C LYS A 122 7.44 -3.97 5.25
N ILE A 123 8.51 -3.18 5.15
CA ILE A 123 8.80 -2.35 3.96
C ILE A 123 8.99 -3.22 2.71
N ASN A 124 9.67 -4.36 2.83
CA ASN A 124 9.89 -5.26 1.71
C ASN A 124 8.60 -5.98 1.30
N ALA A 125 7.77 -6.39 2.26
CA ALA A 125 6.45 -6.95 2.02
C ALA A 125 5.54 -5.92 1.33
N ASP A 126 5.50 -4.68 1.81
CA ASP A 126 4.75 -3.58 1.21
C ASP A 126 5.22 -3.29 -0.22
N LYS A 127 6.54 -3.31 -0.46
CA LYS A 127 7.11 -3.15 -1.82
C LYS A 127 6.70 -4.27 -2.75
N GLU A 128 6.73 -5.52 -2.30
CA GLU A 128 6.33 -6.65 -3.13
C GLU A 128 4.82 -6.60 -3.41
N GLU A 129 3.99 -6.27 -2.42
CA GLU A 129 2.55 -6.10 -2.63
C GLU A 129 2.23 -4.96 -3.61
N ILE A 130 2.96 -3.84 -3.55
CA ILE A 130 2.84 -2.75 -4.53
C ILE A 130 3.23 -3.24 -5.92
N LYS A 131 4.35 -3.95 -6.04
CA LYS A 131 4.83 -4.50 -7.32
C LYS A 131 3.84 -5.49 -7.92
N GLU A 132 3.27 -6.37 -7.10
CA GLU A 132 2.21 -7.28 -7.50
C GLU A 132 0.94 -6.53 -7.94
N SER A 133 0.57 -5.47 -7.21
CA SER A 133 -0.60 -4.63 -7.55
C SER A 133 -0.40 -3.85 -8.85
N VAL A 134 0.81 -3.34 -9.12
CA VAL A 134 1.17 -2.72 -10.39
C VAL A 134 1.12 -3.73 -11.53
N LYS A 135 1.66 -4.94 -11.31
CA LYS A 135 1.58 -6.03 -12.29
C LYS A 135 0.12 -6.42 -12.55
N PHE A 136 -0.70 -6.53 -11.52
CA PHE A 136 -2.12 -6.84 -11.62
C PHE A 136 -2.87 -5.79 -12.48
N ALA A 137 -2.61 -4.51 -12.27
CA ALA A 137 -3.17 -3.44 -13.12
C ALA A 137 -2.68 -3.55 -14.58
N ALA A 138 -1.40 -3.84 -14.79
CA ALA A 138 -0.85 -4.03 -16.14
C ALA A 138 -1.43 -5.27 -16.84
N ASP A 139 -1.65 -6.36 -16.12
CA ASP A 139 -2.21 -7.60 -16.65
C ASP A 139 -3.71 -7.42 -16.99
N PHE A 140 -4.46 -6.61 -16.25
CA PHE A 140 -5.83 -6.21 -16.63
C PHE A 140 -5.89 -5.55 -18.01
N HIS A 141 -4.94 -4.66 -18.34
CA HIS A 141 -4.89 -4.03 -19.67
C HIS A 141 -4.60 -5.06 -20.77
N LYS A 142 -3.72 -6.03 -20.52
CA LYS A 142 -3.47 -7.14 -21.46
C LYS A 142 -4.71 -8.01 -21.65
N GLU A 143 -5.40 -8.38 -20.58
CA GLU A 143 -6.64 -9.14 -20.66
C GLU A 143 -7.73 -8.36 -21.43
N THR A 144 -7.78 -7.04 -21.25
CA THR A 144 -8.66 -6.15 -22.02
C THR A 144 -8.31 -6.18 -23.51
N PHE A 145 -7.02 -6.13 -23.87
CA PHE A 145 -6.56 -6.28 -25.25
C PHE A 145 -6.99 -7.63 -25.84
N GLU A 146 -6.75 -8.72 -25.12
CA GLU A 146 -7.08 -10.08 -25.58
C GLU A 146 -8.58 -10.27 -25.79
N LYS A 147 -9.42 -9.71 -24.92
CA LYS A 147 -10.88 -9.84 -24.99
C LYS A 147 -11.54 -8.88 -25.96
N TYR A 148 -11.06 -7.65 -26.04
CA TYR A 148 -11.79 -6.52 -26.65
C TYR A 148 -10.97 -5.73 -27.67
N GLY A 149 -9.69 -6.05 -27.84
CA GLY A 149 -8.79 -5.44 -28.82
C GLY A 149 -8.13 -4.13 -28.37
N GLU A 150 -7.29 -3.59 -29.24
CA GLU A 150 -6.42 -2.44 -29.00
C GLU A 150 -7.16 -1.19 -28.52
N LYS A 151 -8.32 -0.88 -29.10
CA LYS A 151 -9.10 0.32 -28.72
C LYS A 151 -9.60 0.25 -27.28
N ALA A 152 -10.02 -0.93 -26.81
CA ALA A 152 -10.46 -1.12 -25.43
C ALA A 152 -9.27 -1.07 -24.46
N GLU A 153 -8.13 -1.67 -24.83
CA GLU A 153 -6.91 -1.54 -24.03
C GLU A 153 -6.50 -0.07 -23.87
N HIS A 154 -6.44 0.68 -24.98
CA HIS A 154 -6.13 2.11 -24.97
C HIS A 154 -7.09 2.90 -24.07
N LEU A 155 -8.39 2.65 -24.19
CA LEU A 155 -9.41 3.28 -23.35
C LEU A 155 -9.14 2.99 -21.87
N SER A 156 -8.90 1.73 -21.50
CA SER A 156 -8.61 1.39 -20.09
C SER A 156 -7.35 2.08 -19.55
N LYS A 157 -6.25 2.13 -20.32
CA LYS A 157 -5.00 2.80 -19.90
C LYS A 157 -5.21 4.30 -19.73
N SER A 158 -5.83 4.93 -20.72
CA SER A 158 -6.09 6.37 -20.74
C SER A 158 -6.98 6.79 -19.55
N LEU A 159 -7.86 5.93 -19.04
CA LEU A 159 -8.73 6.26 -17.89
C LEU A 159 -7.89 6.46 -16.63
N ALA A 160 -6.95 5.55 -16.40
CA ALA A 160 -6.05 5.61 -15.26
C ALA A 160 -5.21 6.90 -15.30
N ASP A 161 -4.60 7.19 -16.45
CA ASP A 161 -3.74 8.36 -16.62
C ASP A 161 -4.53 9.67 -16.49
N LYS A 162 -5.69 9.78 -17.15
CA LYS A 162 -6.51 11.00 -17.15
C LYS A 162 -7.17 11.29 -15.81
N THR A 163 -7.38 10.28 -14.96
CA THR A 163 -8.01 10.47 -13.64
C THR A 163 -7.01 10.81 -12.54
N GLN A 164 -5.71 10.60 -12.77
CA GLN A 164 -4.66 10.87 -11.79
C GLN A 164 -4.65 12.33 -11.34
N GLY A 165 -4.77 12.55 -10.03
CA GLY A 165 -4.73 13.88 -9.41
C GLY A 165 -5.92 14.78 -9.71
N LYS A 166 -6.98 14.26 -10.35
CA LYS A 166 -8.20 15.03 -10.68
C LYS A 166 -9.34 14.74 -9.71
N ASN A 167 -10.31 15.64 -9.70
CA ASN A 167 -11.61 15.44 -9.08
C ASN A 167 -12.63 15.02 -10.13
N VAL A 168 -13.65 14.26 -9.71
CA VAL A 168 -14.83 14.03 -10.54
C VAL A 168 -15.61 15.33 -10.72
N ARG A 169 -16.33 15.45 -11.83
CA ARG A 169 -17.32 16.52 -11.98
C ARG A 169 -18.50 16.32 -11.04
N ASN A 170 -19.34 17.35 -10.91
CA ASN A 170 -20.57 17.23 -10.14
C ASN A 170 -21.57 16.28 -10.86
N VAL A 171 -22.52 15.75 -10.08
CA VAL A 171 -23.49 14.75 -10.55
C VAL A 171 -24.36 15.27 -11.70
N ASP A 172 -24.77 16.54 -11.67
CA ASP A 172 -25.66 17.09 -12.68
C ASP A 172 -24.95 17.24 -14.02
N ASP A 173 -23.67 17.62 -14.02
CA ASP A 173 -22.83 17.66 -15.22
C ASP A 173 -22.53 16.26 -15.76
N ALA A 174 -22.33 15.26 -14.89
CA ALA A 174 -22.18 13.87 -15.32
C ALA A 174 -23.46 13.33 -15.96
N LEU A 175 -24.61 13.61 -15.36
CA LEU A 175 -25.90 13.24 -15.92
C LEU A 175 -26.13 13.92 -17.27
N LYS A 176 -25.85 15.22 -17.37
CA LYS A 176 -25.98 15.98 -18.62
C LYS A 176 -25.07 15.40 -19.72
N ALA A 177 -23.85 15.04 -19.40
CA ALA A 177 -22.93 14.43 -20.35
C ALA A 177 -23.42 13.05 -20.81
N TYR A 178 -23.89 12.22 -19.89
CA TYR A 178 -24.48 10.92 -20.25
C TYR A 178 -25.73 11.07 -21.13
N GLU A 179 -26.64 11.98 -20.78
CA GLU A 179 -27.87 12.26 -21.52
C GLU A 179 -27.60 12.71 -22.97
N LYS A 180 -26.52 13.46 -23.21
CA LYS A 180 -26.08 13.85 -24.56
C LYS A 180 -25.87 12.64 -25.48
N TYR A 181 -25.33 11.55 -24.94
CA TYR A 181 -25.02 10.32 -25.69
C TYR A 181 -26.07 9.21 -25.49
N ARG A 182 -27.06 9.40 -24.60
CA ARG A 182 -28.04 8.39 -24.22
C ARG A 182 -28.77 7.78 -25.41
N LYS A 183 -29.13 8.60 -26.41
CA LYS A 183 -29.80 8.12 -27.63
C LYS A 183 -28.91 7.17 -28.43
N ASP A 184 -27.62 7.47 -28.55
CA ASP A 184 -26.67 6.66 -29.29
C ASP A 184 -26.33 5.37 -28.54
N ILE A 185 -26.23 5.45 -27.21
CA ILE A 185 -26.10 4.28 -26.33
C ILE A 185 -27.30 3.35 -26.51
N ASN A 186 -28.52 3.89 -26.40
CA ASN A 186 -29.77 3.11 -26.51
C ASN A 186 -29.98 2.51 -27.91
N LYS A 187 -29.41 3.12 -28.95
CA LYS A 187 -29.42 2.55 -30.30
C LYS A 187 -28.50 1.33 -30.41
N LYS A 188 -27.37 1.34 -29.71
CA LYS A 188 -26.32 0.30 -29.76
C LYS A 188 -26.52 -0.83 -28.76
N ILE A 189 -27.10 -0.53 -27.60
CA ILE A 189 -27.28 -1.45 -26.47
C ILE A 189 -28.77 -1.50 -26.14
N ASN A 190 -29.44 -2.52 -26.68
CA ASN A 190 -30.88 -2.65 -26.54
C ASN A 190 -31.27 -3.21 -25.16
N ARG A 191 -32.57 -3.37 -24.92
CA ARG A 191 -33.08 -3.87 -23.64
C ARG A 191 -32.59 -5.27 -23.29
N LYS A 192 -32.51 -6.19 -24.26
CA LYS A 192 -32.03 -7.56 -24.03
C LYS A 192 -30.55 -7.56 -23.63
N ASP A 193 -29.75 -6.71 -24.27
CA ASP A 193 -28.34 -6.55 -23.93
C ASP A 193 -28.19 -6.00 -22.51
N ARG A 194 -28.98 -4.98 -22.16
CA ARG A 194 -29.02 -4.40 -20.79
C ARG A 194 -29.44 -5.42 -19.74
N ASP A 195 -30.46 -6.22 -20.00
CA ASP A 195 -30.91 -7.26 -19.08
C ASP A 195 -29.79 -8.31 -18.86
N ALA A 196 -29.06 -8.68 -19.91
CA ALA A 196 -27.94 -9.60 -19.82
C ALA A 196 -26.75 -9.00 -19.04
N ILE A 197 -26.40 -7.74 -19.30
CA ILE A 197 -25.33 -7.03 -18.57
C ILE A 197 -25.72 -6.89 -17.10
N ALA A 198 -26.96 -6.48 -16.79
CA ALA A 198 -27.45 -6.35 -15.42
C ALA A 198 -27.42 -7.69 -14.69
N THR A 199 -27.83 -8.79 -15.34
CA THR A 199 -27.74 -10.13 -14.76
C THR A 199 -26.30 -10.54 -14.45
N ALA A 200 -25.36 -10.22 -15.36
CA ALA A 200 -23.93 -10.47 -15.12
C ALA A 200 -23.40 -9.67 -13.93
N LEU A 201 -23.81 -8.40 -13.79
CA LEU A 201 -23.44 -7.54 -12.66
C LEU A 201 -24.06 -8.02 -11.33
N GLU A 202 -25.34 -8.44 -11.35
CA GLU A 202 -26.05 -8.99 -10.19
C GLU A 202 -25.42 -10.31 -9.69
N SER A 203 -24.65 -11.02 -10.54
CA SER A 203 -23.96 -12.26 -10.17
C SER A 203 -22.60 -12.06 -9.51
N ILE A 204 -22.09 -10.83 -9.49
CA ILE A 204 -20.78 -10.51 -8.92
C ILE A 204 -20.83 -10.55 -7.39
N GLU A 205 -19.86 -11.21 -6.78
CA GLU A 205 -19.66 -11.14 -5.34
C GLU A 205 -18.98 -9.82 -4.95
N ALA A 206 -19.61 -9.04 -4.06
CA ALA A 206 -19.05 -7.76 -3.60
C ALA A 206 -17.65 -7.88 -2.96
N GLY A 207 -17.33 -9.05 -2.39
CA GLY A 207 -15.99 -9.35 -1.85
C GLY A 207 -14.91 -9.37 -2.93
N ASP A 208 -15.23 -9.88 -4.12
CA ASP A 208 -14.29 -9.90 -5.25
C ASP A 208 -14.01 -8.48 -5.75
N ILE A 209 -15.04 -7.65 -5.83
CA ILE A 209 -14.88 -6.23 -6.19
C ILE A 209 -14.05 -5.50 -5.16
N ALA A 210 -14.28 -5.72 -3.86
CA ALA A 210 -13.48 -5.11 -2.80
C ALA A 210 -12.00 -5.50 -2.90
N ASN A 211 -11.72 -6.78 -3.15
CA ASN A 211 -10.36 -7.30 -3.31
C ASN A 211 -9.67 -6.74 -4.56
N ASN A 212 -10.37 -6.72 -5.70
CA ASN A 212 -9.88 -6.15 -6.94
C ASN A 212 -9.62 -4.64 -6.78
N PHE A 213 -10.56 -3.92 -6.17
CA PHE A 213 -10.45 -2.48 -5.95
C PHE A 213 -9.26 -2.13 -5.07
N LYS A 214 -9.01 -2.91 -4.01
CA LYS A 214 -7.83 -2.73 -3.15
C LYS A 214 -6.53 -2.87 -3.95
N LYS A 215 -6.43 -3.89 -4.81
CA LYS A 215 -5.26 -4.12 -5.67
C LYS A 215 -5.11 -3.01 -6.71
N PHE A 216 -6.18 -2.63 -7.41
CA PHE A 216 -6.13 -1.51 -8.36
C PHE A 216 -5.78 -0.19 -7.67
N SER A 217 -6.29 0.08 -6.47
CA SER A 217 -5.95 1.27 -5.70
C SER A 217 -4.45 1.35 -5.43
N LYS A 218 -3.86 0.25 -4.92
CA LYS A 218 -2.41 0.17 -4.69
C LYS A 218 -1.61 0.27 -5.99
N GLY A 219 -2.02 -0.44 -7.04
CA GLY A 219 -1.33 -0.45 -8.34
C GLY A 219 -1.36 0.90 -9.05
N LEU A 220 -2.42 1.68 -8.84
CA LEU A 220 -2.59 3.04 -9.39
C LEU A 220 -2.09 4.14 -8.43
N GLY A 221 -1.55 3.77 -7.27
CA GLY A 221 -0.89 4.71 -6.35
C GLY A 221 -1.83 5.57 -5.49
N TYR A 222 -3.05 5.12 -5.20
CA TYR A 222 -3.98 5.83 -4.30
C TYR A 222 -4.48 4.95 -3.14
N THR A 223 -4.96 5.58 -2.08
CA THR A 223 -5.52 4.88 -0.91
C THR A 223 -6.95 4.46 -1.16
N SER A 224 -7.26 3.18 -0.99
CA SER A 224 -8.64 2.71 -0.97
C SER A 224 -9.35 3.19 0.29
N GLY A 225 -10.59 3.67 0.15
CA GLY A 225 -11.48 3.95 1.26
C GLY A 225 -12.48 2.81 1.49
N ALA A 226 -13.20 2.87 2.61
CA ALA A 226 -14.33 1.97 2.85
C ALA A 226 -15.48 2.32 1.87
N ILE A 227 -15.94 1.33 1.12
CA ILE A 227 -17.02 1.46 0.15
C ILE A 227 -18.04 0.35 0.41
N ASP A 228 -19.33 0.69 0.42
CA ASP A 228 -20.40 -0.29 0.39
C ASP A 228 -20.55 -0.83 -1.04
N PHE A 229 -19.79 -1.88 -1.36
CA PHE A 229 -19.76 -2.48 -2.70
C PHE A 229 -21.05 -3.22 -3.06
N VAL A 230 -21.80 -3.73 -2.07
CA VAL A 230 -23.09 -4.38 -2.32
C VAL A 230 -24.07 -3.35 -2.86
N ASP A 231 -24.20 -2.23 -2.16
CA ASP A 231 -25.09 -1.15 -2.57
C ASP A 231 -24.63 -0.48 -3.87
N TRP A 232 -23.31 -0.23 -4.01
CA TRP A 232 -22.77 0.35 -5.24
C TRP A 232 -22.97 -0.54 -6.48
N LEU A 233 -22.76 -1.85 -6.37
CA LEU A 233 -23.04 -2.81 -7.46
C LEU A 233 -24.53 -2.87 -7.79
N SER A 234 -25.40 -2.85 -6.78
CA SER A 234 -26.85 -2.83 -6.99
C SER A 234 -27.29 -1.60 -7.77
N GLU A 235 -26.77 -0.41 -7.43
CA GLU A 235 -27.08 0.82 -8.15
C GLU A 235 -26.54 0.81 -9.60
N LEU A 236 -25.36 0.22 -9.83
CA LEU A 236 -24.84 0.02 -11.19
C LEU A 236 -25.75 -0.91 -12.01
N ALA A 237 -26.11 -2.07 -11.46
CA ALA A 237 -26.99 -3.02 -12.14
C ALA A 237 -28.37 -2.43 -12.42
N ASN A 238 -28.94 -1.69 -11.45
CA ASN A 238 -30.20 -0.99 -11.61
C ASN A 238 -30.12 0.09 -12.68
N ALA A 239 -29.03 0.87 -12.74
CA ALA A 239 -28.84 1.89 -13.76
C ALA A 239 -28.75 1.27 -15.17
N VAL A 240 -28.04 0.16 -15.33
CA VAL A 240 -27.97 -0.59 -16.60
C VAL A 240 -29.36 -1.07 -17.01
N LYS A 241 -30.09 -1.71 -16.10
CA LYS A 241 -31.39 -2.34 -16.34
C LYS A 241 -32.51 -1.34 -16.63
N THR A 242 -32.56 -0.25 -15.86
CA THR A 242 -33.65 0.74 -15.91
C THR A 242 -33.33 1.97 -16.75
N ASP A 243 -32.07 2.15 -17.15
CA ASP A 243 -31.57 3.37 -17.77
C ASP A 243 -31.76 4.63 -16.90
N ASN A 244 -31.82 4.46 -15.58
CA ASN A 244 -31.83 5.54 -14.60
C ASN A 244 -30.46 5.67 -13.92
N TRP A 245 -29.62 6.55 -14.45
CA TRP A 245 -28.21 6.68 -14.03
C TRP A 245 -27.99 7.62 -12.84
N ARG A 246 -28.98 8.42 -12.47
CA ARG A 246 -28.83 9.45 -11.44
C ARG A 246 -28.42 8.86 -10.07
N PRO A 247 -29.06 7.80 -9.55
CA PRO A 247 -28.65 7.20 -8.28
C PRO A 247 -27.20 6.71 -8.30
N PHE A 248 -26.81 6.01 -9.38
CA PHE A 248 -25.45 5.52 -9.57
C PHE A 248 -24.41 6.66 -9.61
N PHE A 249 -24.70 7.76 -10.30
CA PHE A 249 -23.81 8.93 -10.33
C PHE A 249 -23.72 9.64 -8.98
N ILE A 250 -24.82 9.75 -8.23
CA ILE A 250 -24.79 10.29 -6.86
C ILE A 250 -23.86 9.46 -5.98
N LYS A 251 -24.02 8.13 -6.02
CA LYS A 251 -23.24 7.24 -5.16
C LYS A 251 -21.76 7.22 -5.55
N THR A 252 -21.47 7.04 -6.84
CA THR A 252 -20.08 7.04 -7.33
C THR A 252 -19.40 8.40 -7.15
N GLY A 253 -20.12 9.49 -7.40
CA GLY A 253 -19.64 10.85 -7.14
C GLY A 253 -19.34 11.10 -5.67
N SER A 254 -20.16 10.58 -4.75
CA SER A 254 -19.92 10.69 -3.30
C SER A 254 -18.67 9.93 -2.85
N ILE A 255 -18.47 8.72 -3.39
CA ILE A 255 -17.25 7.93 -3.14
C ILE A 255 -16.01 8.69 -3.66
N ALA A 256 -16.06 9.16 -4.91
CA ALA A 256 -14.95 9.83 -5.55
C ALA A 256 -14.67 11.24 -4.99
N ALA A 257 -15.66 11.93 -4.40
CA ALA A 257 -15.43 13.17 -3.67
C ALA A 257 -14.51 12.98 -2.45
N GLY A 258 -14.57 11.80 -1.81
CA GLY A 258 -13.70 11.45 -0.69
C GLY A 258 -12.33 10.88 -1.08
N LEU A 259 -12.20 10.34 -2.30
CA LEU A 259 -11.04 9.51 -2.71
C LEU A 259 -10.36 9.95 -4.02
N GLY A 260 -10.89 10.96 -4.71
CA GLY A 260 -10.40 11.44 -6.01
C GLY A 260 -10.92 10.66 -7.22
N ALA A 261 -10.70 11.22 -8.42
CA ALA A 261 -11.20 10.66 -9.69
C ALA A 261 -10.60 9.29 -10.04
N THR A 262 -9.41 8.96 -9.57
CA THR A 262 -8.77 7.65 -9.79
C THR A 262 -9.59 6.49 -9.23
N THR A 263 -10.45 6.76 -8.24
CA THR A 263 -11.40 5.77 -7.71
C THR A 263 -12.38 5.30 -8.78
N VAL A 264 -12.79 6.18 -9.70
CA VAL A 264 -13.67 5.83 -10.83
C VAL A 264 -13.01 4.77 -11.72
N ALA A 265 -11.70 4.92 -12.01
CA ALA A 265 -10.94 3.94 -12.77
C ALA A 265 -10.83 2.60 -12.03
N GLY A 266 -10.51 2.62 -10.73
CA GLY A 266 -10.45 1.41 -9.93
C GLY A 266 -11.77 0.67 -9.85
N LEU A 267 -12.89 1.38 -9.68
CA LEU A 267 -14.23 0.81 -9.67
C LEU A 267 -14.57 0.19 -11.03
N ALA A 268 -14.26 0.88 -12.13
CA ALA A 268 -14.45 0.35 -13.49
C ALA A 268 -13.71 -0.98 -13.66
N PHE A 269 -12.40 -0.98 -13.37
CA PHE A 269 -11.56 -2.16 -13.60
C PHE A 269 -11.94 -3.31 -12.68
N SER A 270 -12.36 -3.01 -11.45
CA SER A 270 -12.77 -4.04 -10.49
C SER A 270 -13.99 -4.82 -10.98
N VAL A 271 -14.97 -4.12 -11.56
CA VAL A 271 -16.18 -4.75 -12.12
C VAL A 271 -15.89 -5.43 -13.45
N LEU A 272 -15.04 -4.84 -14.29
CA LEU A 272 -14.76 -5.38 -15.62
C LEU A 272 -13.82 -6.60 -15.59
N LEU A 273 -13.02 -6.74 -14.54
CA LEU A 273 -12.15 -7.90 -14.37
C LEU A 273 -12.99 -9.15 -14.07
N GLY A 274 -12.84 -10.18 -14.91
CA GLY A 274 -13.49 -11.48 -14.73
C GLY A 274 -14.99 -11.54 -15.03
N THR A 275 -15.70 -10.39 -15.11
CA THR A 275 -17.14 -10.39 -15.37
C THR A 275 -17.45 -10.59 -16.86
N PRO A 276 -18.33 -11.54 -17.24
CA PRO A 276 -18.66 -11.85 -18.63
C PRO A 276 -19.66 -10.84 -19.24
N VAL A 277 -19.40 -9.54 -19.12
CA VAL A 277 -20.30 -8.48 -19.63
C VAL A 277 -20.20 -8.25 -21.15
N GLY A 278 -19.16 -8.80 -21.79
CA GLY A 278 -18.87 -8.62 -23.22
C GLY A 278 -18.52 -7.17 -23.58
N ILE A 279 -18.27 -6.93 -24.88
CA ILE A 279 -17.86 -5.59 -25.37
C ILE A 279 -18.95 -4.53 -25.13
N LEU A 280 -20.22 -4.91 -25.20
CA LEU A 280 -21.35 -4.00 -24.96
C LEU A 280 -21.36 -3.51 -23.51
N GLY A 281 -21.25 -4.43 -22.55
CA GLY A 281 -21.21 -4.07 -21.14
C GLY A 281 -19.92 -3.37 -20.75
N TYR A 282 -18.79 -3.77 -21.31
CA TYR A 282 -17.52 -3.05 -21.16
C TYR A 282 -17.68 -1.58 -21.56
N SER A 283 -18.21 -1.35 -22.76
CA SER A 283 -18.41 0.00 -23.32
C SER A 283 -19.40 0.81 -22.48
N LEU A 284 -20.50 0.20 -22.03
CA LEU A 284 -21.50 0.87 -21.21
C LEU A 284 -20.93 1.28 -19.85
N ILE A 285 -20.20 0.40 -19.17
CA ILE A 285 -19.60 0.67 -17.86
C ILE A 285 -18.54 1.77 -17.99
N MET A 286 -17.66 1.67 -19.00
CA MET A 286 -16.64 2.68 -19.27
C MET A 286 -17.24 4.04 -19.65
N ALA A 287 -18.30 4.07 -20.46
CA ALA A 287 -19.02 5.30 -20.80
C ALA A 287 -19.66 5.94 -19.57
N SER A 288 -20.34 5.14 -18.75
CA SER A 288 -21.07 5.63 -17.58
C SER A 288 -20.13 6.17 -16.51
N LEU A 289 -19.05 5.47 -16.22
CA LEU A 289 -18.02 5.94 -15.29
C LEU A 289 -17.23 7.12 -15.88
N GLY A 290 -16.97 7.10 -17.19
CA GLY A 290 -16.38 8.20 -17.93
C GLY A 290 -17.14 9.52 -17.84
N ALA A 291 -18.47 9.45 -17.77
CA ALA A 291 -19.32 10.63 -17.61
C ALA A 291 -19.01 11.43 -16.33
N LEU A 292 -18.42 10.81 -15.30
CA LEU A 292 -17.96 11.50 -14.09
C LEU A 292 -16.61 12.22 -14.27
N ILE A 293 -15.95 12.04 -15.42
CA ILE A 293 -14.63 12.56 -15.74
C ILE A 293 -14.73 13.59 -16.88
N ASP A 294 -15.00 13.11 -18.10
CA ASP A 294 -14.94 13.87 -19.36
C ASP A 294 -16.08 13.46 -20.33
N ASP A 295 -16.59 14.40 -21.12
CA ASP A 295 -17.51 14.12 -22.23
C ASP A 295 -16.83 13.29 -23.33
N GLU A 296 -15.56 13.61 -23.64
CA GLU A 296 -14.76 12.89 -24.66
C GLU A 296 -14.72 11.38 -24.38
N TRP A 297 -14.73 11.02 -23.10
CA TRP A 297 -14.66 9.65 -22.65
C TRP A 297 -15.85 8.80 -23.08
N ILE A 298 -17.04 9.39 -23.01
CA ILE A 298 -18.27 8.70 -23.36
C ILE A 298 -18.23 8.34 -24.84
N GLU A 299 -17.76 9.26 -25.68
CA GLU A 299 -17.65 9.08 -27.12
C GLU A 299 -16.65 7.97 -27.50
N GLU A 300 -15.47 7.97 -26.89
CA GLU A 300 -14.47 6.91 -27.10
C GLU A 300 -15.03 5.54 -26.68
N ALA A 301 -15.70 5.47 -25.52
CA ALA A 301 -16.27 4.23 -24.99
C ALA A 301 -17.40 3.68 -25.88
N ILE A 302 -18.36 4.51 -26.30
CA ILE A 302 -19.45 4.06 -27.18
C ILE A 302 -18.93 3.75 -28.61
N GLY A 303 -17.79 4.33 -29.00
CA GLY A 303 -17.12 4.05 -30.28
C GLY A 303 -16.67 2.60 -30.43
N LEU A 304 -16.44 1.89 -29.31
CA LEU A 304 -16.07 0.46 -29.31
C LEU A 304 -17.16 -0.46 -29.86
N VAL A 305 -18.42 -0.07 -29.73
CA VAL A 305 -19.59 -0.89 -30.11
C VAL A 305 -19.96 -0.72 -31.60
N GLY A 306 -19.24 0.12 -32.35
CA GLY A 306 -19.46 0.39 -33.78
C GLY A 306 -18.32 -0.04 -34.69
N ILE A 307 -17.49 -1.02 -34.26
CA ILE A 307 -16.42 -1.62 -35.07
C ILE A 307 -17.03 -2.44 -36.21
#